data_AF-A0AAW5U6X0-F1
#
_entry.id   AF-A0AAW5U6X0-F1
#
_cell.length_a   1.000
_cell.length_b   1.000
_cell.length_c   1.000
_cell.angle_alpha   90.00
_cell.angle_beta   90.00
_cell.angle_gamma   90.00
#
_symmetry.space_group_name_H-M   'P 1'
#
loop_
_entity.id
_entity.type
_entity.pdbx_description
1 polymer ?
#
loop_
_entity_poly.entity_id
_entity_poly.type
_entity_poly.pdbx_seq_one_letter_code
_entity_poly.pdbx_strand_id
1 'polypeptide(L)'
;MSQKFSTFVYMINNKSNIEMQLATYKSMLTKASNDLAKSKQLVGLLKQQIEQGNTELSEELDKANERISMLSEDLSDANARIYVLEVALTQAESDNSELRAEVSRLHSKADDYEKANALLDIADKAQVDYKTIIEVLLHRKFAHNSDMTKLLNGVLDTSDAEVSELGLDGLKKKISDAADEALDEKHKDEESKASSAPEQPAVKLPKKTEKEKQESDSQLPRKRYTTTARVLKSFGIDKSDLPENAKVIIRKGKKDMWVVRLFFYQKQEVYCKEYKIARFNVPGSDPQNSKYPQSIIKGNPLMPSFCRFYLESKFAYHLSENRLLDMLSQMGMKVAQSTLNGWMQQIMTYLRERLGPVITADRAVLYEAFKVFLQDGRVEMHNNAVERMFRHLAMGRRNWMHTGSHLGAENIAFMFSLFESCKLNDINFGDYIEDILTRLMEGEQDFMSLIPCNYNSNKKVNVKAA
;
A
#
# COMPACT_ATOMS: atom_id res chain seq x y z
N MET A 1 -29.47 -8.05 -26.15
CA MET A 1 -29.03 -6.63 -26.29
C MET A 1 -30.19 -5.66 -26.50
N SER A 2 -31.14 -5.93 -27.42
CA SER A 2 -32.26 -5.03 -27.76
C SER A 2 -33.07 -4.52 -26.55
N GLN A 3 -33.46 -5.40 -25.63
CA GLN A 3 -34.26 -5.02 -24.45
C GLN A 3 -33.54 -4.03 -23.53
N LYS A 4 -32.26 -4.29 -23.21
CA LYS A 4 -31.46 -3.43 -22.31
C LYS A 4 -31.17 -2.05 -22.93
N PHE A 5 -30.95 -1.99 -24.25
CA PHE A 5 -30.74 -0.73 -24.95
C PHE A 5 -32.02 0.12 -24.99
N SER A 6 -33.17 -0.52 -25.19
CA SER A 6 -34.48 0.16 -25.11
C SER A 6 -34.74 0.74 -23.72
N THR A 7 -34.40 0.01 -22.65
CA THR A 7 -34.53 0.50 -21.26
C THR A 7 -33.61 1.71 -20.99
N PHE A 8 -32.38 1.70 -21.53
CA PHE A 8 -31.43 2.82 -21.40
C PHE A 8 -31.92 4.10 -22.09
N VAL A 9 -32.41 3.98 -23.34
CA VAL A 9 -32.98 5.12 -24.08
C VAL A 9 -34.21 5.67 -23.37
N TYR A 10 -35.07 4.81 -22.83
CA TYR A 10 -36.24 5.22 -22.05
C TYR A 10 -35.84 6.03 -20.80
N MET A 11 -34.80 5.61 -20.08
CA MET A 11 -34.33 6.31 -18.87
C MET A 11 -33.70 7.67 -19.17
N ILE A 12 -32.93 7.80 -20.25
CA ILE A 12 -32.39 9.10 -20.70
C ILE A 12 -33.53 10.06 -21.05
N ASN A 13 -34.50 9.58 -21.83
CA ASN A 13 -35.66 10.38 -22.21
C ASN A 13 -36.51 10.77 -20.98
N ASN A 14 -36.64 9.88 -20.00
CA ASN A 14 -37.36 10.16 -18.76
C ASN A 14 -36.68 11.28 -17.96
N LYS A 15 -35.35 11.23 -17.80
CA LYS A 15 -34.58 12.30 -17.14
C LYS A 15 -34.79 13.66 -17.83
N SER A 16 -34.62 13.72 -19.15
CA SER A 16 -34.81 14.98 -19.89
C SER A 16 -36.24 15.51 -19.80
N ASN A 17 -37.24 14.62 -19.74
CA ASN A 17 -38.64 15.03 -19.56
C ASN A 17 -38.87 15.64 -18.16
N ILE A 18 -38.33 15.02 -17.11
CA ILE A 18 -38.38 15.55 -15.73
C ILE A 18 -37.71 16.92 -15.67
N GLU A 19 -36.51 17.09 -16.22
CA GLU A 19 -35.79 18.37 -16.26
C GLU A 19 -36.60 19.48 -16.96
N MET A 20 -37.23 19.15 -18.09
CA MET A 20 -38.08 20.08 -18.83
C MET A 20 -39.32 20.51 -18.02
N GLN A 21 -39.98 19.57 -17.34
CA GLN A 21 -41.10 19.88 -16.45
C GLN A 21 -40.67 20.76 -15.28
N LEU A 22 -39.52 20.45 -14.67
CA LEU A 22 -38.96 21.20 -13.56
C LEU A 22 -38.64 22.65 -13.95
N ALA A 23 -38.07 22.87 -15.14
CA ALA A 23 -37.83 24.20 -15.69
C ALA A 23 -39.14 24.98 -15.90
N THR A 24 -40.19 24.30 -16.38
CA THR A 24 -41.51 24.91 -16.60
C THR A 24 -42.14 25.36 -15.28
N TYR A 25 -42.15 24.49 -14.27
CA TYR A 25 -42.73 24.82 -12.97
C TYR A 25 -41.91 25.87 -12.20
N LYS A 26 -40.58 25.85 -12.29
CA LYS A 26 -39.72 26.92 -11.73
C LYS A 26 -40.01 28.29 -12.37
N SER A 27 -40.24 28.31 -13.68
CA SER A 27 -40.65 29.54 -14.38
C SER A 27 -42.02 30.05 -13.90
N MET A 28 -43.02 29.15 -13.79
CA MET A 28 -44.35 29.48 -13.26
C MET A 28 -44.29 30.01 -11.82
N LEU A 29 -43.51 29.37 -10.95
CA LEU A 29 -43.28 29.80 -9.57
C LEU A 29 -42.71 31.22 -9.51
N THR A 30 -41.72 31.51 -10.36
CA THR A 30 -41.08 32.83 -10.42
C THR A 30 -42.08 33.91 -10.86
N LYS A 31 -42.92 33.60 -11.85
CA LYS A 31 -43.97 34.51 -12.33
C LYS A 31 -45.05 34.76 -11.27
N ALA A 32 -45.57 33.70 -10.67
CA ALA A 32 -46.59 33.79 -9.61
C ALA A 32 -46.08 34.55 -8.38
N SER A 33 -44.82 34.32 -7.98
CA SER A 33 -44.18 35.05 -6.88
C SER A 33 -44.07 36.55 -7.15
N ASN A 34 -43.67 36.94 -8.37
CA ASN A 34 -43.61 38.34 -8.78
C ASN A 34 -44.99 39.01 -8.80
N ASP A 35 -46.01 38.32 -9.31
CA ASP A 35 -47.38 38.85 -9.37
C ASP A 35 -48.03 38.94 -7.97
N LEU A 36 -47.70 38.02 -7.07
CA LEU A 36 -48.07 38.06 -5.65
C LEU A 36 -47.44 39.28 -4.96
N ALA A 37 -46.16 39.56 -5.22
CA ALA A 37 -45.47 40.71 -4.65
C ALA A 37 -46.10 42.04 -5.11
N LYS A 38 -46.43 42.17 -6.40
CA LYS A 38 -47.15 43.34 -6.95
C LYS A 38 -48.54 43.49 -6.32
N SER A 39 -49.28 42.39 -6.18
CA SER A 39 -50.63 42.41 -5.60
C SER A 39 -50.60 42.81 -4.12
N LYS A 40 -49.60 42.34 -3.36
CA LYS A 40 -49.37 42.76 -1.96
C LYS A 40 -49.04 44.25 -1.85
N GLN A 41 -48.24 44.79 -2.76
CA GLN A 41 -47.95 46.23 -2.81
C GLN A 41 -49.21 47.05 -3.11
N LEU A 42 -50.03 46.61 -4.07
CA LEU A 42 -51.30 47.25 -4.40
C LEU A 42 -52.26 47.29 -3.20
N VAL A 43 -52.41 46.17 -2.49
CA VAL A 43 -53.21 46.10 -1.26
C VAL A 43 -52.70 47.08 -0.19
N GLY A 44 -51.38 47.22 -0.04
CA GLY A 44 -50.79 48.20 0.88
C GLY A 44 -51.17 49.65 0.54
N LEU A 45 -51.12 50.01 -0.75
CA LEU A 45 -51.50 51.35 -1.24
C LEU A 45 -53.00 51.61 -1.08
N LEU A 46 -53.85 50.65 -1.43
CA LEU A 46 -55.31 50.76 -1.30
C LEU A 46 -55.73 50.94 0.16
N LYS A 47 -55.12 50.20 1.10
CA LYS A 47 -55.36 50.38 2.54
C LYS A 47 -55.02 51.79 3.01
N GLN A 48 -53.88 52.34 2.56
CA GLN A 48 -53.45 53.69 2.90
C GLN A 48 -54.40 54.77 2.36
N GLN A 49 -54.96 54.58 1.18
CA GLN A 49 -55.93 55.52 0.57
C GLN A 49 -57.32 55.43 1.23
N ILE A 50 -57.73 54.25 1.69
CA ILE A 50 -58.98 54.07 2.46
C ILE A 50 -58.87 54.76 3.83
N GLU A 51 -57.74 54.66 4.51
CA GLU A 51 -57.47 55.40 5.76
C GLU A 51 -57.52 56.93 5.58
N GLN A 52 -57.26 57.42 4.37
CA GLN A 52 -57.35 58.85 4.00
C GLN A 52 -58.78 59.30 3.65
N GLY A 53 -59.79 58.42 3.76
CA GLY A 53 -61.22 58.77 3.65
C GLY A 53 -61.90 58.39 2.34
N ASN A 54 -61.24 57.62 1.46
CA ASN A 54 -61.78 57.23 0.16
C ASN A 54 -62.47 55.84 0.23
N THR A 55 -63.72 55.80 0.69
CA THR A 55 -64.45 54.55 0.95
C THR A 55 -64.87 53.76 -0.29
N GLU A 56 -64.86 54.37 -1.49
CA GLU A 56 -65.21 53.71 -2.75
C GLU A 56 -64.18 52.64 -3.18
N LEU A 57 -62.95 52.68 -2.64
CA LEU A 57 -61.87 51.72 -2.95
C LEU A 57 -61.99 50.37 -2.22
N SER A 58 -62.98 50.20 -1.34
CA SER A 58 -63.14 48.97 -0.54
C SER A 58 -63.38 47.72 -1.42
N GLU A 59 -64.17 47.84 -2.50
CA GLU A 59 -64.41 46.71 -3.40
C GLU A 59 -63.15 46.30 -4.18
N GLU A 60 -62.29 47.25 -4.54
CA GLU A 60 -61.03 46.97 -5.23
C GLU A 60 -60.01 46.30 -4.29
N LEU A 61 -60.03 46.65 -3.01
CA LEU A 61 -59.24 46.01 -1.97
C LEU A 61 -59.66 44.54 -1.78
N ASP A 62 -60.96 44.25 -1.76
CA ASP A 62 -61.48 42.88 -1.63
C ASP A 62 -61.08 42.01 -2.83
N LYS A 63 -61.25 42.53 -4.06
CA LYS A 63 -60.79 41.86 -5.30
C LYS A 63 -59.28 41.60 -5.30
N ALA A 64 -58.49 42.53 -4.78
CA ALA A 64 -57.04 42.36 -4.67
C ALA A 64 -56.64 41.32 -3.62
N ASN A 65 -57.37 41.23 -2.49
CA ASN A 65 -57.16 40.22 -1.46
C ASN A 65 -57.54 38.81 -1.95
N GLU A 66 -58.66 38.66 -2.67
CA GLU A 66 -59.01 37.39 -3.33
C GLU A 66 -57.92 36.94 -4.31
N ARG A 67 -57.37 37.89 -5.09
CA ARG A 67 -56.26 37.61 -6.01
C ARG A 67 -54.98 37.17 -5.30
N ILE A 68 -54.66 37.73 -4.14
CA ILE A 68 -53.54 37.26 -3.30
C ILE A 68 -53.79 35.84 -2.79
N SER A 69 -55.01 35.52 -2.37
CA SER A 69 -55.38 34.19 -1.90
C SER A 69 -55.17 33.14 -3.00
N MET A 70 -55.69 33.37 -4.19
CA MET A 70 -55.52 32.48 -5.35
C MET A 70 -54.03 32.31 -5.72
N LEU A 71 -53.28 33.42 -5.82
CA LEU A 71 -51.85 33.37 -6.16
C LEU A 71 -51.01 32.64 -5.08
N SER A 72 -51.41 32.70 -3.80
CA SER A 72 -50.74 31.99 -2.73
C SER A 72 -50.99 30.48 -2.79
N GLU A 73 -52.18 30.07 -3.18
CA GLU A 73 -52.54 28.66 -3.38
C GLU A 73 -51.77 28.09 -4.58
N ASP A 74 -51.77 28.78 -5.73
CA ASP A 74 -51.00 28.41 -6.93
C ASP A 74 -49.50 28.26 -6.63
N LEU A 75 -48.93 29.13 -5.78
CA LEU A 75 -47.53 29.07 -5.37
C LEU A 75 -47.24 27.82 -4.53
N SER A 76 -48.14 27.47 -3.62
CA SER A 76 -48.04 26.26 -2.80
C SER A 76 -48.08 25.00 -3.66
N ASP A 77 -49.01 24.97 -4.61
CA ASP A 77 -49.20 23.88 -5.58
C ASP A 77 -47.98 23.70 -6.50
N ALA A 78 -47.42 24.79 -7.00
CA ALA A 78 -46.20 24.77 -7.81
C ALA A 78 -45.00 24.26 -7.01
N ASN A 79 -44.83 24.69 -5.76
CA ASN A 79 -43.76 24.22 -4.87
C ASN A 79 -43.87 22.72 -4.57
N ALA A 80 -45.07 22.21 -4.32
CA ALA A 80 -45.31 20.78 -4.11
C ALA A 80 -44.91 19.95 -5.35
N ARG A 81 -45.26 20.43 -6.55
CA ARG A 81 -44.91 19.77 -7.81
C ARG A 81 -43.41 19.81 -8.10
N ILE A 82 -42.73 20.92 -7.79
CA ILE A 82 -41.27 21.04 -7.91
C ILE A 82 -40.58 20.04 -7.00
N TYR A 83 -41.01 19.93 -5.74
CA TYR A 83 -40.43 18.98 -4.78
C TYR A 83 -40.51 17.54 -5.27
N VAL A 84 -41.67 17.10 -5.77
CA VAL A 84 -41.86 15.75 -6.33
C VAL A 84 -40.94 15.50 -7.52
N LEU A 85 -40.81 16.49 -8.43
CA LEU A 85 -39.94 16.38 -9.60
C LEU A 85 -38.44 16.35 -9.23
N GLU A 86 -38.02 17.08 -8.20
CA GLU A 86 -36.63 17.07 -7.71
C GLU A 86 -36.25 15.72 -7.09
N VAL A 87 -37.17 15.10 -6.35
CA VAL A 87 -36.99 13.73 -5.83
C VAL A 87 -36.89 12.72 -6.98
N ALA A 88 -37.79 12.80 -7.96
CA ALA A 88 -37.78 11.92 -9.13
C ALA A 88 -36.50 12.08 -9.98
N LEU A 89 -36.00 13.31 -10.12
CA LEU A 89 -34.75 13.59 -10.83
C LEU A 89 -33.55 12.94 -10.12
N THR A 90 -33.48 13.08 -8.79
CA THR A 90 -32.40 12.48 -7.99
C THR A 90 -32.36 10.96 -8.15
N GLN A 91 -33.53 10.31 -8.14
CA GLN A 91 -33.62 8.87 -8.38
C GLN A 91 -33.14 8.50 -9.79
N ALA A 92 -33.61 9.22 -10.82
CA ALA A 92 -33.22 8.96 -12.21
C ALA A 92 -31.70 9.19 -12.46
N GLU A 93 -31.05 10.08 -11.71
CA GLU A 93 -29.60 10.28 -11.78
C GLU A 93 -28.81 9.13 -11.16
N SER A 94 -29.28 8.60 -10.03
CA SER A 94 -28.69 7.41 -9.39
C SER A 94 -28.73 6.22 -10.34
N ASP A 95 -29.89 5.92 -10.92
CA ASP A 95 -30.09 4.77 -11.81
C ASP A 95 -29.21 4.88 -13.08
N ASN A 96 -29.05 6.09 -13.63
CA ASN A 96 -28.17 6.34 -14.77
C ASN A 96 -26.68 6.17 -14.44
N SER A 97 -26.26 6.50 -13.21
CA SER A 97 -24.88 6.32 -12.75
C SER A 97 -24.51 4.84 -12.66
N GLU A 98 -25.37 4.01 -12.08
CA GLU A 98 -25.17 2.57 -11.97
C GLU A 98 -25.07 1.90 -13.35
N LEU A 99 -25.95 2.28 -14.28
CA LEU A 99 -25.92 1.74 -15.64
C LEU A 99 -24.66 2.14 -16.41
N ARG A 100 -24.16 3.38 -16.24
CA ARG A 100 -22.90 3.81 -16.86
C ARG A 100 -21.72 2.99 -16.34
N ALA A 101 -21.70 2.69 -15.04
CA ALA A 101 -20.67 1.83 -14.46
C ALA A 101 -20.74 0.40 -15.02
N GLU A 102 -21.94 -0.17 -15.17
CA GLU A 102 -22.09 -1.51 -15.75
C GLU A 102 -21.73 -1.56 -17.23
N VAL A 103 -22.08 -0.54 -18.02
CA VAL A 103 -21.68 -0.44 -19.43
C VAL A 103 -20.16 -0.37 -19.56
N SER A 104 -19.48 0.41 -18.73
CA SER A 104 -18.01 0.48 -18.72
C SER A 104 -17.38 -0.88 -18.38
N ARG A 105 -17.94 -1.60 -17.40
CA ARG A 105 -17.48 -2.95 -17.03
C ARG A 105 -17.67 -3.96 -18.17
N LEU A 106 -18.80 -3.91 -18.86
CA LEU A 106 -19.07 -4.79 -20.00
C LEU A 106 -18.17 -4.47 -21.20
N HIS A 107 -17.85 -3.19 -21.43
CA HIS A 107 -16.95 -2.78 -22.50
C HIS A 107 -15.53 -3.33 -22.29
N SER A 108 -15.00 -3.19 -21.07
CA SER A 108 -13.69 -3.78 -20.72
C SER A 108 -13.65 -5.30 -20.95
N LYS A 109 -14.75 -6.02 -20.63
CA LYS A 109 -14.83 -7.46 -20.91
C LYS A 109 -14.88 -7.77 -22.41
N ALA A 110 -15.58 -6.96 -23.20
CA ALA A 110 -15.63 -7.14 -24.65
C ALA A 110 -14.25 -6.97 -25.29
N ASP A 111 -13.47 -5.97 -24.86
CA ASP A 111 -12.10 -5.74 -25.34
C ASP A 111 -11.19 -6.94 -25.03
N ASP A 112 -11.38 -7.60 -23.88
CA ASP A 112 -10.62 -8.80 -23.51
C ASP A 112 -11.01 -10.01 -24.37
N TYR A 113 -12.30 -10.15 -24.71
CA TYR A 113 -12.76 -11.20 -25.63
C TYR A 113 -12.28 -10.97 -27.07
N GLU A 114 -12.23 -9.72 -27.55
CA GLU A 114 -11.69 -9.41 -28.88
C GLU A 114 -10.21 -9.76 -28.98
N LYS A 115 -9.42 -9.44 -27.94
CA LYS A 115 -8.00 -9.87 -27.88
C LYS A 115 -7.87 -11.39 -27.87
N ALA A 116 -8.70 -12.09 -27.11
CA ALA A 116 -8.68 -13.55 -27.05
C ALA A 116 -9.04 -14.18 -28.42
N ASN A 117 -10.02 -13.63 -29.13
CA ASN A 117 -10.40 -14.09 -30.47
C ASN A 117 -9.31 -13.79 -31.51
N ALA A 118 -8.69 -12.60 -31.45
CA ALA A 118 -7.57 -12.25 -32.34
C ALA A 118 -6.38 -13.20 -32.15
N LEU A 119 -6.11 -13.60 -30.90
CA LEU A 119 -5.13 -14.64 -30.62
C LEU A 119 -5.55 -15.97 -31.25
N LEU A 120 -6.78 -16.43 -31.02
CA LEU A 120 -7.29 -17.69 -31.60
C LEU A 120 -7.11 -17.75 -33.13
N ASP A 121 -7.44 -16.67 -33.84
CA ASP A 121 -7.27 -16.56 -35.29
C ASP A 121 -5.80 -16.69 -35.72
N ILE A 122 -4.85 -16.23 -34.89
CA ILE A 122 -3.42 -16.38 -35.12
C ILE A 122 -2.97 -17.84 -34.90
N ALA A 123 -3.53 -18.58 -33.95
CA ALA A 123 -3.26 -20.03 -33.80
C ALA A 123 -3.76 -20.82 -35.00
N ASP A 124 -4.99 -20.55 -35.42
CA ASP A 124 -5.63 -21.30 -36.49
C ASP A 124 -4.83 -21.12 -37.79
N LYS A 125 -4.29 -19.92 -38.02
CA LYS A 125 -3.33 -19.64 -39.10
C LYS A 125 -1.98 -20.33 -38.91
N ALA A 126 -1.55 -20.55 -37.67
CA ALA A 126 -0.29 -21.22 -37.35
C ALA A 126 -0.39 -22.77 -37.31
N GLN A 127 -1.60 -23.34 -37.40
CA GLN A 127 -1.88 -24.78 -37.22
C GLN A 127 -1.35 -25.35 -35.89
N VAL A 128 -1.41 -24.56 -34.81
CA VAL A 128 -1.01 -25.03 -33.48
C VAL A 128 -2.16 -24.87 -32.50
N ASP A 129 -2.51 -25.94 -31.82
CA ASP A 129 -3.57 -25.92 -30.81
C ASP A 129 -3.07 -25.21 -29.53
N TYR A 130 -3.52 -23.98 -29.30
CA TYR A 130 -3.17 -23.21 -28.09
C TYR A 130 -3.53 -23.94 -26.81
N LYS A 131 -4.57 -24.78 -26.83
CA LYS A 131 -4.92 -25.56 -25.65
C LYS A 131 -3.79 -26.50 -25.25
N THR A 132 -3.17 -27.14 -26.24
CA THR A 132 -2.03 -28.03 -26.04
C THR A 132 -0.80 -27.23 -25.55
N ILE A 133 -0.54 -26.04 -26.09
CA ILE A 133 0.56 -25.17 -25.61
C ILE A 133 0.32 -24.72 -24.16
N ILE A 134 -0.91 -24.31 -23.82
CA ILE A 134 -1.27 -23.85 -22.49
C ILE A 134 -1.18 -25.01 -21.49
N GLU A 135 -1.63 -26.22 -21.87
CA GLU A 135 -1.48 -27.41 -21.05
C GLU A 135 0.00 -27.76 -20.81
N VAL A 136 0.86 -27.68 -21.84
CA VAL A 136 2.32 -27.84 -21.68
C VAL A 136 2.92 -26.76 -20.77
N LEU A 137 2.47 -25.50 -20.88
CA LEU A 137 2.92 -24.40 -20.01
C LEU A 137 2.42 -24.53 -18.56
N LEU A 138 1.21 -25.04 -18.36
CA LEU A 138 0.60 -25.26 -17.04
C LEU A 138 1.19 -26.49 -16.33
N HIS A 139 1.56 -27.53 -17.08
CA HIS A 139 2.22 -28.72 -16.55
C HIS A 139 3.74 -28.56 -16.40
N ARG A 140 4.29 -27.42 -16.82
CA ARG A 140 5.70 -27.09 -16.70
C ARG A 140 6.11 -26.99 -15.23
N LYS A 141 6.97 -27.90 -14.77
CA LYS A 141 7.65 -27.76 -13.47
C LYS A 141 8.77 -26.75 -13.60
N PHE A 142 8.51 -25.50 -13.23
CA PHE A 142 9.53 -24.46 -13.20
C PHE A 142 10.64 -24.85 -12.21
N ALA A 143 11.86 -25.04 -12.71
CA ALA A 143 13.01 -25.36 -11.88
C ALA A 143 13.39 -24.17 -10.97
N HIS A 144 13.23 -22.94 -11.48
CA HIS A 144 13.51 -21.71 -10.73
C HIS A 144 12.40 -20.65 -10.90
N ASN A 145 12.20 -19.80 -9.89
CA ASN A 145 11.22 -18.70 -9.94
C ASN A 145 11.52 -17.67 -11.04
N SER A 146 12.77 -17.59 -11.50
CA SER A 146 13.15 -16.77 -12.66
C SER A 146 12.43 -17.18 -13.93
N ASP A 147 12.09 -18.45 -14.06
CA ASP A 147 11.55 -19.03 -15.29
C ASP A 147 10.06 -18.70 -15.41
N MET A 148 9.35 -18.68 -14.26
CA MET A 148 8.00 -18.14 -14.14
C MET A 148 7.97 -16.63 -14.44
N THR A 149 8.92 -15.86 -13.89
CA THR A 149 8.99 -14.41 -14.11
C THR A 149 9.32 -14.07 -15.57
N LYS A 150 10.18 -14.86 -16.23
CA LYS A 150 10.45 -14.72 -17.67
C LYS A 150 9.19 -14.99 -18.50
N LEU A 151 8.44 -16.04 -18.19
CA LEU A 151 7.18 -16.35 -18.87
C LEU A 151 6.14 -15.23 -18.69
N LEU A 152 5.99 -14.70 -17.48
CA LEU A 152 5.09 -13.57 -17.19
C LEU A 152 5.52 -12.28 -17.91
N ASN A 153 6.82 -12.13 -18.21
CA ASN A 153 7.36 -11.04 -19.00
C ASN A 153 7.35 -11.33 -20.53
N GLY A 154 6.67 -12.38 -20.96
CA GLY A 154 6.55 -12.75 -22.38
C GLY A 154 7.77 -13.45 -22.97
N VAL A 155 8.79 -13.78 -22.16
CA VAL A 155 10.00 -14.48 -22.59
C VAL A 155 9.83 -15.97 -22.32
N LEU A 156 9.48 -16.75 -23.34
CA LEU A 156 9.51 -18.22 -23.24
C LEU A 156 10.97 -18.69 -23.21
N ASP A 157 11.39 -19.29 -22.10
CA ASP A 157 12.65 -20.04 -22.09
C ASP A 157 12.44 -21.33 -22.90
N THR A 158 13.14 -21.47 -24.02
CA THR A 158 12.91 -22.52 -25.04
C THR A 158 13.95 -23.63 -24.99
N SER A 159 14.74 -23.68 -23.92
CA SER A 159 15.76 -24.72 -23.69
C SER A 159 15.21 -26.00 -23.04
N ASP A 160 13.89 -26.16 -22.96
CA ASP A 160 13.28 -27.40 -22.45
C ASP A 160 13.34 -28.52 -23.49
N ALA A 161 13.78 -29.70 -23.05
CA ALA A 161 13.98 -30.86 -23.94
C ALA A 161 12.68 -31.29 -24.64
N GLU A 162 11.52 -31.12 -23.99
CA GLU A 162 10.20 -31.47 -24.54
C GLU A 162 9.77 -30.56 -25.70
N VAL A 163 10.20 -29.28 -25.72
CA VAL A 163 9.87 -28.32 -26.79
C VAL A 163 10.64 -28.64 -28.08
N SER A 164 11.85 -29.19 -27.94
CA SER A 164 12.66 -29.70 -29.05
C SER A 164 12.10 -31.01 -29.62
N GLU A 165 11.61 -31.93 -28.78
CA GLU A 165 11.00 -33.19 -29.23
C GLU A 165 9.72 -32.97 -30.04
N LEU A 166 8.96 -31.91 -29.74
CA LEU A 166 7.70 -31.58 -30.43
C LEU A 166 7.89 -30.81 -31.75
N GLY A 167 9.12 -30.53 -32.18
CA GLY A 167 9.40 -29.92 -33.50
C GLY A 167 8.95 -28.45 -33.65
N LEU A 168 8.77 -27.73 -32.53
CA LEU A 168 8.23 -26.37 -32.48
C LEU A 168 9.25 -25.27 -32.82
N ASP A 169 10.48 -25.62 -33.24
CA ASP A 169 11.52 -24.65 -33.60
C ASP A 169 11.16 -23.74 -34.78
N GLY A 170 10.33 -24.21 -35.71
CA GLY A 170 9.80 -23.37 -36.80
C GLY A 170 8.82 -22.29 -36.32
N LEU A 171 8.19 -22.50 -35.17
CA LEU A 171 7.24 -21.59 -34.54
C LEU A 171 7.94 -20.45 -33.77
N LYS A 172 9.20 -20.66 -33.32
CA LYS A 172 10.05 -19.64 -32.67
C LYS A 172 10.14 -18.36 -33.49
N LYS A 173 10.38 -18.51 -34.79
CA LYS A 173 10.61 -17.36 -35.67
C LYS A 173 9.33 -16.59 -35.95
N LYS A 174 8.23 -17.32 -36.23
CA LYS A 174 6.93 -16.71 -36.52
C LYS A 174 6.29 -15.99 -35.33
N ILE A 175 6.45 -16.51 -34.11
CA ILE A 175 5.92 -15.86 -32.90
C ILE A 175 6.74 -14.60 -32.55
N SER A 176 8.06 -14.64 -32.71
CA SER A 176 8.91 -13.46 -32.50
C SER A 176 8.61 -12.37 -33.54
N ASP A 177 8.53 -12.75 -34.82
CA ASP A 177 8.26 -11.81 -35.91
C ASP A 177 6.86 -11.17 -35.78
N ALA A 178 5.84 -11.94 -35.37
CA ALA A 178 4.48 -11.42 -35.14
C ALA A 178 4.35 -10.56 -33.88
N ALA A 179 5.14 -10.83 -32.84
CA ALA A 179 5.18 -10.01 -31.62
C ALA A 179 5.86 -8.66 -31.87
N ASP A 180 6.91 -8.63 -32.70
CA ASP A 180 7.59 -7.40 -33.11
C ASP A 180 6.69 -6.57 -34.04
N GLU A 181 5.94 -7.20 -34.96
CA GLU A 181 5.00 -6.53 -35.86
C GLU A 181 3.78 -5.92 -35.11
N ALA A 182 3.26 -6.59 -34.08
CA ALA A 182 2.18 -6.08 -33.23
C ALA A 182 2.61 -4.93 -32.29
N LEU A 183 3.91 -4.82 -31.97
CA LEU A 183 4.47 -3.72 -31.19
C LEU A 183 4.71 -2.47 -32.06
N ASP A 184 5.07 -2.64 -33.32
CA ASP A 184 5.25 -1.54 -34.28
C ASP A 184 3.92 -0.92 -34.75
N GLU A 185 2.83 -1.69 -34.84
CA GLU A 185 1.49 -1.13 -35.15
C GLU A 185 0.97 -0.22 -34.03
N LYS A 186 1.24 -0.56 -32.77
CA LYS A 186 0.87 0.27 -31.60
C LYS A 186 1.57 1.63 -31.55
N HIS A 187 2.79 1.72 -32.08
CA HIS A 187 3.53 2.98 -32.11
C HIS A 187 3.06 3.95 -33.21
N LYS A 188 2.38 3.45 -34.26
CA LYS A 188 1.79 4.31 -35.31
C LYS A 188 0.40 4.85 -34.94
N ASP A 189 -0.36 4.13 -34.13
CA ASP A 189 -1.72 4.53 -33.75
C ASP A 189 -1.76 5.59 -32.62
N GLU A 190 -0.73 5.66 -31.76
CA GLU A 190 -0.66 6.68 -30.69
C GLU A 190 -0.14 8.04 -31.17
N GLU A 191 0.63 8.12 -32.25
CA GLU A 191 1.10 9.41 -32.82
C GLU A 191 -0.01 10.15 -33.62
N SER A 192 -1.06 9.46 -34.07
CA SER A 192 -2.10 10.06 -34.92
C SER A 192 -3.30 10.68 -34.17
N LYS A 193 -3.39 10.52 -32.84
CA LYS A 193 -4.51 11.06 -32.03
C LYS A 193 -4.19 12.31 -31.20
N ALA A 194 -2.99 12.87 -31.31
CA ALA A 194 -2.56 14.03 -30.52
C ALA A 194 -2.44 15.35 -31.32
N SER A 195 -3.26 15.58 -32.35
CA SER A 195 -3.26 16.86 -33.07
C SER A 195 -4.66 17.41 -33.37
N SER A 196 -5.16 18.29 -32.49
CA SER A 196 -6.10 19.43 -32.68
C SER A 196 -6.87 19.69 -31.37
N ALA A 197 -7.00 20.86 -30.73
CA ALA A 197 -6.54 22.26 -30.81
C ALA A 197 -6.96 22.96 -29.46
N PRO A 198 -6.79 24.28 -29.16
CA PRO A 198 -5.96 25.35 -29.72
C PRO A 198 -5.02 26.06 -28.69
N GLU A 199 -4.00 26.78 -29.20
CA GLU A 199 -3.14 27.72 -28.46
C GLU A 199 -3.86 29.01 -28.05
N GLN A 200 -3.62 29.52 -26.83
CA GLN A 200 -3.32 30.94 -26.45
C GLN A 200 -2.93 31.02 -24.94
N PRO A 201 -2.34 32.11 -24.42
CA PRO A 201 -0.98 32.61 -24.62
C PRO A 201 -0.15 32.58 -23.30
N ALA A 202 1.18 32.59 -23.42
CA ALA A 202 2.08 32.56 -22.27
C ALA A 202 2.02 33.84 -21.42
N VAL A 203 1.51 33.73 -20.18
CA VAL A 203 1.61 34.77 -19.15
C VAL A 203 2.90 34.57 -18.35
N LYS A 204 3.86 35.51 -18.50
CA LYS A 204 5.11 35.56 -17.72
C LYS A 204 4.87 36.18 -16.34
N LEU A 205 5.35 35.51 -15.29
CA LEU A 205 5.42 36.01 -13.90
C LEU A 205 6.77 35.61 -13.26
N PRO A 206 7.26 36.32 -12.24
CA PRO A 206 8.47 37.15 -12.34
C PRO A 206 9.78 36.45 -11.97
N LYS A 207 10.89 36.96 -12.53
CA LYS A 207 12.26 36.59 -12.11
C LYS A 207 12.48 36.95 -10.63
N LYS A 208 12.91 35.96 -9.85
CA LYS A 208 13.37 36.15 -8.48
C LYS A 208 14.67 36.97 -8.51
N THR A 209 14.59 38.17 -7.95
CA THR A 209 15.70 39.07 -7.66
C THR A 209 16.68 38.39 -6.71
N GLU A 210 17.97 38.49 -7.02
CA GLU A 210 19.06 38.15 -6.12
C GLU A 210 18.90 38.92 -4.82
N LYS A 211 18.82 38.21 -3.69
CA LYS A 211 18.98 38.81 -2.37
C LYS A 211 20.33 38.39 -1.82
N GLU A 212 21.12 39.41 -1.53
CA GLU A 212 22.45 39.38 -0.96
C GLU A 212 22.48 38.66 0.40
N LYS A 213 23.66 38.12 0.72
CA LYS A 213 24.03 37.54 2.01
C LYS A 213 23.72 38.50 3.16
N GLN A 214 23.06 37.98 4.19
CA GLN A 214 23.21 38.48 5.55
C GLN A 214 23.90 37.41 6.40
N GLU A 215 25.12 37.70 6.84
CA GLU A 215 25.71 37.06 8.01
C GLU A 215 24.91 37.50 9.25
N SER A 216 24.48 36.54 10.06
CA SER A 216 24.08 36.82 11.43
C SER A 216 24.65 35.75 12.35
N ASP A 217 25.08 36.25 13.49
CA ASP A 217 26.10 35.72 14.37
C ASP A 217 25.51 34.77 15.43
N SER A 218 26.36 33.86 15.90
CA SER A 218 26.32 33.08 17.14
C SER A 218 24.96 32.78 17.82
N GLN A 219 24.47 31.55 17.66
CA GLN A 219 23.80 30.83 18.75
C GLN A 219 24.36 29.40 18.84
N LEU A 220 25.14 29.14 19.89
CA LEU A 220 25.64 27.81 20.22
C LEU A 220 24.46 26.84 20.39
N PRO A 221 24.45 25.67 19.72
CA PRO A 221 23.35 24.74 19.85
C PRO A 221 23.34 24.11 21.25
N ARG A 222 22.17 24.15 21.90
CA ARG A 222 21.88 23.39 23.13
C ARG A 222 22.26 21.93 22.91
N LYS A 223 23.19 21.41 23.73
CA LYS A 223 23.60 20.00 23.71
C LYS A 223 22.39 19.11 24.02
N ARG A 224 21.80 18.54 22.97
CA ARG A 224 21.04 17.29 23.03
C ARG A 224 22.04 16.18 22.71
N TYR A 225 21.92 15.02 23.35
CA TYR A 225 22.79 13.86 23.13
C TYR A 225 22.71 13.41 21.66
N THR A 226 23.50 14.06 20.80
CA THR A 226 23.77 13.66 19.43
C THR A 226 24.84 12.58 19.50
N THR A 227 24.55 11.41 18.95
CA THR A 227 25.57 10.43 18.62
C THR A 227 26.40 10.98 17.47
N THR A 228 27.24 11.97 17.77
CA THR A 228 28.13 12.59 16.78
C THR A 228 29.14 11.52 16.37
N ALA A 229 29.08 11.06 15.12
CA ALA A 229 29.98 10.02 14.66
C ALA A 229 31.41 10.55 14.66
N ARG A 230 32.24 10.10 15.62
CA ARG A 230 33.65 10.48 15.66
C ARG A 230 34.37 9.74 14.52
N VAL A 231 35.13 10.46 13.70
CA VAL A 231 36.00 9.83 12.70
C VAL A 231 37.13 9.14 13.45
N LEU A 232 37.01 7.82 13.64
CA LEU A 232 37.97 7.06 14.45
C LEU A 232 39.15 6.54 13.63
N LYS A 233 39.03 6.40 12.31
CA LYS A 233 40.12 5.84 11.49
C LYS A 233 40.02 6.24 10.01
N SER A 234 40.98 7.06 9.56
CA SER A 234 41.19 7.33 8.13
C SER A 234 42.17 6.31 7.57
N PHE A 235 41.76 5.59 6.53
CA PHE A 235 42.63 4.67 5.81
C PHE A 235 43.19 5.37 4.58
N GLY A 236 44.47 5.10 4.27
CA GLY A 236 45.14 5.61 3.09
C GLY A 236 44.56 5.04 1.78
N ILE A 237 45.18 5.36 0.66
CA ILE A 237 44.82 4.75 -0.63
C ILE A 237 45.35 3.32 -0.65
N ASP A 238 44.46 2.36 -0.81
CA ASP A 238 44.83 0.96 -0.96
C ASP A 238 45.46 0.73 -2.35
N LYS A 239 46.67 0.15 -2.37
CA LYS A 239 47.46 -0.13 -3.58
C LYS A 239 47.64 -1.62 -3.83
N SER A 240 47.04 -2.51 -3.03
CA SER A 240 47.29 -3.97 -3.09
C SER A 240 47.03 -4.61 -4.45
N ASP A 241 46.08 -4.05 -5.21
CA ASP A 241 45.58 -4.62 -6.47
C ASP A 241 46.26 -3.99 -7.72
N LEU A 242 47.23 -3.09 -7.52
CA LEU A 242 47.87 -2.31 -8.60
C LEU A 242 49.32 -2.75 -8.83
N PRO A 243 49.81 -2.77 -10.10
CA PRO A 243 51.22 -3.04 -10.39
C PRO A 243 52.16 -2.02 -9.73
N GLU A 244 53.38 -2.44 -9.38
CA GLU A 244 54.37 -1.60 -8.66
C GLU A 244 54.67 -0.25 -9.37
N ASN A 245 54.49 -0.19 -10.69
CA ASN A 245 54.74 0.99 -11.52
C ASN A 245 53.52 1.93 -11.69
N ALA A 246 52.42 1.70 -10.99
CA ALA A 246 51.19 2.50 -11.13
C ALA A 246 51.32 3.89 -10.46
N LYS A 247 51.07 4.97 -11.24
CA LYS A 247 51.13 6.37 -10.76
C LYS A 247 49.75 6.97 -10.58
N VAL A 248 49.50 7.65 -9.45
CA VAL A 248 48.22 8.35 -9.20
C VAL A 248 48.05 9.50 -10.19
N ILE A 249 46.88 9.58 -10.82
CA ILE A 249 46.55 10.66 -11.74
C ILE A 249 46.33 11.96 -10.95
N ILE A 250 47.00 13.03 -11.39
CA ILE A 250 46.86 14.38 -10.83
C ILE A 250 46.17 15.25 -11.89
N ARG A 251 45.00 15.82 -11.56
CA ARG A 251 44.27 16.75 -12.42
C ARG A 251 44.19 18.11 -11.72
N LYS A 252 44.62 19.19 -12.40
CA LYS A 252 44.60 20.56 -11.86
C LYS A 252 45.24 20.69 -10.45
N GLY A 253 46.40 20.04 -10.25
CA GLY A 253 47.14 20.09 -8.97
C GLY A 253 46.53 19.30 -7.81
N LYS A 254 45.40 18.61 -8.02
CA LYS A 254 44.76 17.74 -7.03
C LYS A 254 44.80 16.29 -7.51
N LYS A 255 45.09 15.35 -6.59
CA LYS A 255 45.01 13.91 -6.89
C LYS A 255 43.55 13.58 -7.23
N ASP A 256 43.33 12.87 -8.33
CA ASP A 256 42.00 12.45 -8.78
C ASP A 256 41.50 11.32 -7.87
N MET A 257 40.84 11.71 -6.78
CA MET A 257 40.47 10.84 -5.67
C MET A 257 39.01 11.04 -5.25
N TRP A 258 38.39 9.95 -4.82
CA TRP A 258 37.10 9.92 -4.15
C TRP A 258 37.27 9.53 -2.69
N VAL A 259 36.49 10.13 -1.79
CA VAL A 259 36.47 9.74 -0.37
C VAL A 259 35.18 8.97 -0.12
N VAL A 260 35.31 7.69 0.21
CA VAL A 260 34.19 6.83 0.61
C VAL A 260 34.16 6.75 2.12
N ARG A 261 33.05 7.13 2.74
CA ARG A 261 32.83 7.08 4.19
C ARG A 261 31.96 5.88 4.55
N LEU A 262 32.51 4.98 5.37
CA LEU A 262 31.78 3.84 5.92
C LEU A 262 31.38 4.13 7.36
N PHE A 263 30.07 4.19 7.61
CA PHE A 263 29.52 4.33 8.96
C PHE A 263 29.26 2.95 9.55
N PHE A 264 29.69 2.76 10.78
CA PHE A 264 29.47 1.55 11.57
C PHE A 264 28.74 1.93 12.85
N TYR A 265 27.85 1.04 13.29
CA TYR A 265 27.18 1.14 14.57
C TYR A 265 27.65 0.00 15.47
N GLN A 266 28.17 0.34 16.64
CA GLN A 266 28.46 -0.58 17.73
C GLN A 266 27.76 0.01 18.95
N LYS A 267 26.85 -0.75 19.57
CA LYS A 267 25.91 -0.34 20.65
C LYS A 267 26.21 1.06 21.24
N GLN A 268 25.31 2.01 20.93
CA GLN A 268 25.31 3.41 21.39
C GLN A 268 26.36 4.35 20.78
N GLU A 269 27.27 3.87 19.92
CA GLU A 269 28.23 4.72 19.21
C GLU A 269 28.19 4.49 17.69
N VAL A 270 28.22 5.59 16.93
CA VAL A 270 28.44 5.58 15.48
C VAL A 270 29.88 6.00 15.23
N TYR A 271 30.62 5.24 14.42
CA TYR A 271 31.95 5.67 13.99
C TYR A 271 32.11 5.57 12.48
N CYS A 272 32.95 6.45 11.93
CA CYS A 272 33.20 6.55 10.49
C CYS A 272 34.62 6.07 10.15
N LYS A 273 34.73 5.15 9.17
CA LYS A 273 35.98 4.82 8.48
C LYS A 273 36.02 5.55 7.13
N GLU A 274 37.06 6.32 6.87
CA GLU A 274 37.26 6.99 5.59
C GLU A 274 38.21 6.17 4.70
N TYR A 275 37.80 5.90 3.46
CA TYR A 275 38.60 5.25 2.42
C TYR A 275 38.86 6.26 1.31
N LYS A 276 40.11 6.39 0.88
CA LYS A 276 40.50 7.24 -0.25
C LYS A 276 40.72 6.35 -1.46
N ILE A 277 39.84 6.45 -2.46
CA ILE A 277 39.95 5.73 -3.72
C ILE A 277 40.62 6.66 -4.72
N ALA A 278 41.68 6.23 -5.40
CA ALA A 278 42.39 7.03 -6.39
C ALA A 278 42.36 6.39 -7.77
N ARG A 279 42.41 7.22 -8.82
CA ARG A 279 42.67 6.77 -10.19
C ARG A 279 44.17 6.64 -10.44
N PHE A 280 44.57 5.51 -11.02
CA PHE A 280 45.96 5.19 -11.33
C PHE A 280 46.15 5.02 -12.83
N ASN A 281 47.27 5.53 -13.33
CA ASN A 281 47.77 5.19 -14.66
C ASN A 281 48.61 3.91 -14.56
N VAL A 282 48.18 2.87 -15.25
CA VAL A 282 48.85 1.56 -15.27
C VAL A 282 49.53 1.41 -16.64
N PRO A 283 50.84 1.14 -16.69
CA PRO A 283 51.54 0.97 -17.98
C PRO A 283 50.91 -0.15 -18.82
N GLY A 284 50.42 0.17 -20.01
CA GLY A 284 49.89 -0.82 -20.97
C GLY A 284 48.41 -1.16 -20.84
N SER A 285 47.66 -0.53 -19.93
CA SER A 285 46.20 -0.71 -19.83
C SER A 285 45.48 0.63 -19.66
N ASP A 286 44.16 0.62 -19.83
CA ASP A 286 43.34 1.77 -19.47
C ASP A 286 43.48 2.11 -17.97
N PRO A 287 43.28 3.39 -17.58
CA PRO A 287 43.40 3.82 -16.19
C PRO A 287 42.52 3.00 -15.24
N GLN A 288 43.11 2.48 -14.18
CA GLN A 288 42.41 1.63 -13.19
C GLN A 288 42.16 2.38 -11.87
N ASN A 289 41.14 1.95 -11.15
CA ASN A 289 40.80 2.47 -9.81
C ASN A 289 41.30 1.51 -8.74
N SER A 290 41.70 2.03 -7.57
CA SER A 290 41.88 1.18 -6.38
C SER A 290 40.56 0.49 -5.99
N LYS A 291 40.66 -0.65 -5.29
CA LYS A 291 39.53 -1.49 -4.89
C LYS A 291 38.41 -0.70 -4.21
N TYR A 292 37.19 -0.87 -4.72
CA TYR A 292 35.99 -0.33 -4.09
C TYR A 292 35.54 -1.22 -2.93
N PRO A 293 34.99 -0.64 -1.85
CA PRO A 293 34.25 -1.40 -0.86
C PRO A 293 33.09 -2.18 -1.52
N GLN A 294 32.80 -3.40 -1.06
CA GLN A 294 31.70 -4.22 -1.60
C GLN A 294 30.34 -3.52 -1.39
N SER A 295 29.65 -3.18 -2.48
CA SER A 295 28.26 -2.71 -2.44
C SER A 295 27.28 -3.88 -2.38
N ILE A 296 26.07 -3.65 -1.87
CA ILE A 296 25.00 -4.68 -1.82
C ILE A 296 24.47 -4.98 -3.23
N ILE A 297 24.27 -3.91 -4.00
CA ILE A 297 23.70 -3.95 -5.36
C ILE A 297 24.67 -3.20 -6.29
N LYS A 298 24.87 -3.73 -7.50
CA LYS A 298 25.69 -3.08 -8.54
C LYS A 298 25.03 -1.76 -8.96
N GLY A 299 25.76 -0.64 -8.84
CA GLY A 299 25.25 0.70 -9.17
C GLY A 299 24.55 1.45 -8.03
N ASN A 300 24.32 0.79 -6.88
CA ASN A 300 23.85 1.45 -5.67
C ASN A 300 25.06 1.83 -4.80
N PRO A 301 25.23 3.12 -4.42
CA PRO A 301 26.38 3.57 -3.65
C PRO A 301 26.29 3.23 -2.16
N LEU A 302 25.15 2.70 -1.69
CA LEU A 302 24.95 2.38 -0.27
C LEU A 302 25.63 1.06 0.10
N MET A 303 26.26 1.11 1.27
CA MET A 303 27.02 0.01 1.84
C MET A 303 26.17 -0.81 2.82
N PRO A 304 26.45 -2.11 3.02
CA PRO A 304 25.76 -2.94 4.00
C PRO A 304 25.64 -2.33 5.39
N SER A 305 26.72 -1.70 5.87
CA SER A 305 26.75 -1.08 7.20
C SER A 305 25.84 0.13 7.32
N PHE A 306 25.77 0.96 6.28
CA PHE A 306 24.86 2.11 6.22
C PHE A 306 23.41 1.66 6.13
N CYS A 307 23.12 0.64 5.31
CA CYS A 307 21.77 0.09 5.17
C CYS A 307 21.28 -0.45 6.51
N ARG A 308 22.13 -1.19 7.23
CA ARG A 308 21.82 -1.63 8.60
C ARG A 308 21.50 -0.45 9.51
N PHE A 309 22.37 0.57 9.56
CA PHE A 309 22.15 1.76 10.36
C PHE A 309 20.81 2.44 10.05
N TYR A 310 20.49 2.60 8.77
CA TYR A 310 19.24 3.21 8.31
C TYR A 310 18.02 2.39 8.73
N LEU A 311 18.04 1.08 8.46
CA LEU A 311 16.94 0.17 8.80
C LEU A 311 16.74 0.07 10.32
N GLU A 312 17.81 -0.04 11.09
CA GLU A 312 17.74 -0.09 12.56
C GLU A 312 17.19 1.24 13.13
N SER A 313 17.68 2.37 12.63
CA SER A 313 17.18 3.69 13.04
C SER A 313 15.70 3.87 12.70
N LYS A 314 15.28 3.43 11.52
CA LYS A 314 13.90 3.59 11.04
C LYS A 314 12.92 2.64 11.73
N PHE A 315 13.30 1.37 11.88
CA PHE A 315 12.39 0.31 12.32
C PHE A 315 12.54 -0.09 13.78
N ALA A 316 13.77 -0.14 14.32
CA ALA A 316 13.99 -0.49 15.71
C ALA A 316 13.84 0.72 16.64
N TYR A 317 14.26 1.91 16.18
CA TYR A 317 14.23 3.14 16.98
C TYR A 317 13.17 4.16 16.54
N HIS A 318 12.38 3.86 15.50
CA HIS A 318 11.29 4.70 15.00
C HIS A 318 11.69 6.15 14.66
N LEU A 319 12.93 6.39 14.21
CA LEU A 319 13.34 7.73 13.79
C LEU A 319 12.64 8.13 12.49
N SER A 320 12.17 9.39 12.44
CA SER A 320 11.64 9.96 11.21
C SER A 320 12.75 10.12 10.17
N GLU A 321 12.37 10.02 8.89
CA GLU A 321 13.35 10.14 7.79
C GLU A 321 13.96 11.54 7.73
N ASN A 322 13.15 12.59 7.95
CA ASN A 322 13.64 13.96 8.04
C ASN A 322 14.71 14.10 9.12
N ARG A 323 14.51 13.44 10.27
CA ARG A 323 15.49 13.44 11.36
C ARG A 323 16.76 12.66 10.99
N LEU A 324 16.62 11.57 10.23
CA LEU A 324 17.78 10.86 9.67
C LEU A 324 18.56 11.76 8.71
N LEU A 325 17.89 12.47 7.81
CA LEU A 325 18.51 13.43 6.91
C LEU A 325 19.23 14.57 7.65
N ASP A 326 18.63 15.10 8.72
CA ASP A 326 19.27 16.10 9.57
C ASP A 326 20.52 15.57 10.25
N MET A 327 20.49 14.35 10.80
CA MET A 327 21.66 13.71 11.39
C MET A 327 22.76 13.48 10.35
N LEU A 328 22.39 13.02 9.14
CA LEU A 328 23.33 12.83 8.05
C LEU A 328 23.95 14.16 7.60
N SER A 329 23.15 15.23 7.54
CA SER A 329 23.61 16.59 7.24
C SER A 329 24.62 17.09 8.29
N GLN A 330 24.36 16.84 9.58
CA GLN A 330 25.29 17.12 10.68
C GLN A 330 26.58 16.29 10.58
N MET A 331 26.50 15.07 10.04
CA MET A 331 27.64 14.20 9.74
C MET A 331 28.38 14.60 8.44
N GLY A 332 27.99 15.71 7.80
CA GLY A 332 28.60 16.23 6.59
C GLY A 332 28.16 15.53 5.30
N MET A 333 27.08 14.75 5.35
CA MET A 333 26.49 14.07 4.19
C MET A 333 25.15 14.72 3.83
N LYS A 334 25.14 15.55 2.78
CA LYS A 334 23.92 16.16 2.24
C LYS A 334 23.42 15.30 1.08
N VAL A 335 22.28 14.63 1.28
CA VAL A 335 21.62 13.80 0.26
C VAL A 335 20.17 14.24 0.18
N ALA A 336 19.63 14.34 -1.05
CA ALA A 336 18.21 14.64 -1.25
C ALA A 336 17.35 13.44 -0.81
N GLN A 337 16.20 13.72 -0.21
CA GLN A 337 15.30 12.69 0.29
C GLN A 337 14.87 11.70 -0.81
N SER A 338 14.54 12.20 -2.00
CA SER A 338 14.17 11.36 -3.16
C SER A 338 15.29 10.40 -3.56
N THR A 339 16.54 10.86 -3.53
CA THR A 339 17.72 10.04 -3.87
C THR A 339 17.95 8.94 -2.83
N LEU A 340 17.90 9.30 -1.54
CA LEU A 340 18.06 8.32 -0.46
C LEU A 340 16.95 7.26 -0.51
N ASN A 341 15.71 7.69 -0.75
CA ASN A 341 14.57 6.77 -0.91
C ASN A 341 14.73 5.86 -2.12
N GLY A 342 15.19 6.38 -3.26
CA GLY A 342 15.47 5.55 -4.44
C GLY A 342 16.50 4.45 -4.14
N TRP A 343 17.60 4.79 -3.48
CA TRP A 343 18.61 3.80 -3.10
C TRP A 343 18.09 2.79 -2.07
N MET A 344 17.33 3.24 -1.06
CA MET A 344 16.77 2.34 -0.05
C MET A 344 15.67 1.44 -0.62
N GLN A 345 14.86 1.91 -1.56
CA GLN A 345 13.86 1.09 -2.26
C GLN A 345 14.52 -0.06 -3.01
N GLN A 346 15.60 0.20 -3.76
CA GLN A 346 16.35 -0.86 -4.45
C GLN A 346 16.84 -1.95 -3.48
N ILE A 347 17.36 -1.54 -2.33
CA ILE A 347 17.83 -2.47 -1.28
C ILE A 347 16.68 -3.25 -0.66
N MET A 348 15.55 -2.60 -0.38
CA MET A 348 14.37 -3.27 0.17
C MET A 348 13.77 -4.28 -0.81
N THR A 349 13.73 -3.96 -2.10
CA THR A 349 13.31 -4.89 -3.16
C THR A 349 14.24 -6.09 -3.22
N TYR A 350 15.56 -5.86 -3.23
CA TYR A 350 16.55 -6.95 -3.24
C TYR A 350 16.44 -7.86 -2.01
N LEU A 351 16.27 -7.28 -0.81
CA LEU A 351 16.05 -8.05 0.41
C LEU A 351 14.75 -8.84 0.36
N ARG A 352 13.66 -8.25 -0.16
CA ARG A 352 12.37 -8.93 -0.35
C ARG A 352 12.47 -10.10 -1.32
N GLU A 353 13.20 -9.97 -2.42
CA GLU A 353 13.40 -11.06 -3.38
C GLU A 353 14.19 -12.23 -2.77
N ARG A 354 15.23 -11.90 -1.96
CA ARG A 354 16.10 -12.92 -1.34
C ARG A 354 15.47 -13.59 -0.11
N LEU A 355 14.78 -12.81 0.73
CA LEU A 355 14.13 -13.31 1.95
C LEU A 355 12.70 -13.78 1.69
N GLY A 356 12.09 -13.37 0.57
CA GLY A 356 10.72 -13.71 0.19
C GLY A 356 10.44 -15.22 0.21
N PRO A 357 11.29 -16.07 -0.38
CA PRO A 357 11.12 -17.52 -0.33
C PRO A 357 11.12 -18.07 1.10
N VAL A 358 11.95 -17.51 2.00
CA VAL A 358 12.01 -17.92 3.41
C VAL A 358 10.73 -17.52 4.14
N ILE A 359 10.26 -16.29 3.92
CA ILE A 359 9.03 -15.76 4.53
C ILE A 359 7.78 -16.47 3.96
N THR A 360 7.80 -16.85 2.69
CA THR A 360 6.66 -17.48 2.00
C THR A 360 6.59 -18.98 2.25
N ALA A 361 7.73 -19.65 2.43
CA ALA A 361 7.76 -21.04 2.88
C ALA A 361 7.10 -21.19 4.26
N ASP A 362 7.43 -20.29 5.20
CA ASP A 362 6.72 -20.19 6.48
C ASP A 362 5.23 -19.88 6.25
N ARG A 363 4.89 -19.00 5.31
CA ARG A 363 3.51 -18.61 5.06
C ARG A 363 2.63 -19.73 4.52
N ALA A 364 3.14 -20.62 3.66
CA ALA A 364 2.38 -21.76 3.14
C ALA A 364 2.10 -22.81 4.23
N VAL A 365 3.09 -23.10 5.08
CA VAL A 365 2.94 -24.00 6.23
C VAL A 365 2.02 -23.40 7.30
N LEU A 366 2.16 -22.10 7.56
CA LEU A 366 1.35 -21.39 8.55
C LEU A 366 -0.03 -20.99 8.03
N TYR A 367 -0.30 -21.07 6.71
CA TYR A 367 -1.58 -20.64 6.13
C TYR A 367 -2.74 -21.46 6.69
N GLU A 368 -2.58 -22.78 6.83
CA GLU A 368 -3.59 -23.63 7.46
C GLU A 368 -3.79 -23.26 8.94
N ALA A 369 -2.71 -23.00 9.68
CA ALA A 369 -2.78 -22.56 11.08
C ALA A 369 -3.45 -21.18 11.22
N PHE A 370 -3.21 -20.26 10.28
CA PHE A 370 -3.85 -18.94 10.26
C PHE A 370 -5.31 -18.99 9.82
N LYS A 371 -5.78 -20.04 9.13
CA LYS A 371 -7.22 -20.15 8.79
C LYS A 371 -8.08 -20.60 9.97
N VAL A 372 -7.50 -21.12 11.04
CA VAL A 372 -8.24 -21.64 12.20
C VAL A 372 -9.15 -20.56 12.82
N PHE A 373 -8.70 -19.30 12.91
CA PHE A 373 -9.55 -18.22 13.45
C PHE A 373 -10.76 -17.87 12.57
N LEU A 374 -10.72 -18.21 11.27
CA LEU A 374 -11.85 -18.03 10.36
C LEU A 374 -12.91 -19.13 10.56
N GLN A 375 -12.51 -20.28 11.10
CA GLN A 375 -13.37 -21.43 11.33
C GLN A 375 -13.90 -21.49 12.78
N ASP A 376 -13.09 -21.07 13.75
CA ASP A 376 -13.44 -21.04 15.17
C ASP A 376 -13.32 -19.63 15.75
N GLY A 377 -14.46 -19.03 16.09
CA GLY A 377 -14.55 -17.70 16.69
C GLY A 377 -14.04 -17.61 18.13
N ARG A 378 -13.67 -18.73 18.76
CA ARG A 378 -13.00 -18.76 20.06
C ARG A 378 -11.50 -18.44 19.97
N VAL A 379 -10.92 -18.55 18.77
CA VAL A 379 -9.50 -18.31 18.53
C VAL A 379 -9.29 -16.85 18.11
N GLU A 380 -8.48 -16.12 18.88
CA GLU A 380 -8.13 -14.74 18.54
C GLU A 380 -7.28 -14.68 17.26
N MET A 381 -7.51 -13.67 16.42
CA MET A 381 -6.70 -13.42 15.21
C MET A 381 -5.22 -13.12 15.53
N HIS A 382 -4.91 -12.79 16.79
CA HIS A 382 -3.59 -12.38 17.23
C HIS A 382 -3.05 -13.26 18.37
N ASN A 383 -1.73 -13.33 18.47
CA ASN A 383 -1.01 -14.17 19.46
C ASN A 383 -0.95 -13.53 20.86
N ASN A 384 -1.26 -12.24 21.03
CA ASN A 384 -0.95 -11.48 22.25
C ASN A 384 -1.31 -12.16 23.60
N ALA A 385 -2.37 -12.96 23.68
CA ALA A 385 -2.68 -13.76 24.87
C ALA A 385 -1.58 -14.80 25.17
N VAL A 386 -1.19 -15.59 24.17
CA VAL A 386 -0.11 -16.58 24.23
C VAL A 386 1.23 -15.90 24.50
N GLU A 387 1.57 -14.82 23.80
CA GLU A 387 2.80 -14.05 24.05
C GLU A 387 2.90 -13.51 25.48
N ARG A 388 1.78 -13.04 26.04
CA ARG A 388 1.70 -12.61 27.44
C ARG A 388 1.91 -13.78 28.39
N MET A 389 1.32 -14.94 28.11
CA MET A 389 1.54 -16.17 28.88
C MET A 389 3.02 -16.57 28.82
N PHE A 390 3.66 -16.62 27.65
CA PHE A 390 5.07 -17.03 27.54
C PHE A 390 6.10 -16.03 28.08
N ARG A 391 5.71 -14.79 28.43
CA ARG A 391 6.64 -13.75 28.88
C ARG A 391 7.43 -14.16 30.12
N HIS A 392 6.83 -14.86 31.07
CA HIS A 392 7.53 -15.30 32.29
C HIS A 392 8.62 -16.34 31.97
N LEU A 393 8.38 -17.23 31.00
CA LEU A 393 9.36 -18.20 30.53
C LEU A 393 10.53 -17.50 29.82
N ALA A 394 10.24 -16.50 29.01
CA ALA A 394 11.27 -15.70 28.33
C ALA A 394 12.16 -14.94 29.32
N MET A 395 11.58 -14.36 30.37
CA MET A 395 12.36 -13.75 31.46
C MET A 395 13.12 -14.80 32.29
N GLY A 396 12.50 -15.95 32.55
CA GLY A 396 13.11 -17.09 33.24
C GLY A 396 14.39 -17.56 32.57
N ARG A 397 14.38 -17.79 31.24
CA ARG A 397 15.57 -18.21 30.48
C ARG A 397 16.78 -17.28 30.64
N ARG A 398 16.55 -15.97 30.82
CA ARG A 398 17.64 -15.01 31.07
C ARG A 398 18.22 -15.14 32.49
N ASN A 399 17.39 -15.57 33.45
CA ASN A 399 17.74 -15.67 34.86
C ASN A 399 18.21 -17.07 35.27
N TRP A 400 17.83 -18.12 34.52
CA TRP A 400 18.22 -19.51 34.75
C TRP A 400 19.59 -19.78 34.12
N MET A 401 20.66 -19.33 34.79
CA MET A 401 22.03 -19.45 34.28
C MET A 401 22.55 -20.90 34.08
N HIS A 402 21.80 -21.93 34.51
CA HIS A 402 22.24 -23.34 34.50
C HIS A 402 21.25 -24.33 33.84
N THR A 403 20.22 -23.86 33.12
CA THR A 403 19.34 -24.75 32.34
C THR A 403 19.98 -25.09 30.99
N GLY A 404 21.03 -25.92 31.02
CA GLY A 404 21.79 -26.35 29.84
C GLY A 404 21.53 -27.79 29.38
N SER A 405 20.71 -28.56 30.12
CA SER A 405 20.38 -29.95 29.80
C SER A 405 19.02 -30.06 29.11
N HIS A 406 18.93 -30.86 28.05
CA HIS A 406 17.68 -31.15 27.34
C HIS A 406 16.59 -31.70 28.28
N LEU A 407 16.95 -32.61 29.18
CA LEU A 407 16.02 -33.17 30.17
C LEU A 407 15.46 -32.10 31.12
N GLY A 408 16.29 -31.14 31.52
CA GLY A 408 15.86 -30.03 32.36
C GLY A 408 14.86 -29.13 31.64
N ALA A 409 15.07 -28.89 30.33
CA ALA A 409 14.15 -28.12 29.51
C ALA A 409 12.80 -28.83 29.32
N GLU A 410 12.79 -30.15 29.13
CA GLU A 410 11.56 -30.96 29.04
C GLU A 410 10.75 -30.89 30.34
N ASN A 411 11.41 -31.07 31.50
CA ASN A 411 10.75 -30.99 32.80
C ASN A 411 10.17 -29.59 33.08
N ILE A 412 10.92 -28.54 32.74
CA ILE A 412 10.44 -27.15 32.83
C ILE A 412 9.22 -26.95 31.94
N ALA A 413 9.27 -27.41 30.69
CA ALA A 413 8.15 -27.30 29.75
C ALA A 413 6.90 -28.03 30.25
N PHE A 414 7.06 -29.22 30.83
CA PHE A 414 5.98 -29.97 31.46
C PHE A 414 5.35 -29.20 32.62
N MET A 415 6.16 -28.74 33.58
CA MET A 415 5.67 -28.04 34.78
C MET A 415 4.95 -26.72 34.44
N PHE A 416 5.50 -25.92 33.52
CA PHE A 416 4.86 -24.67 33.11
C PHE A 416 3.58 -24.89 32.29
N SER A 417 3.55 -25.92 31.44
CA SER A 417 2.34 -26.32 30.71
C SER A 417 1.21 -26.69 31.68
N LEU A 418 1.53 -27.44 32.74
CA LEU A 418 0.58 -27.84 33.77
C LEU A 418 0.10 -26.64 34.59
N PHE A 419 1.02 -25.75 34.96
CA PHE A 419 0.72 -24.52 35.70
C PHE A 419 -0.24 -23.59 34.93
N GLU A 420 0.06 -23.29 33.66
CA GLU A 420 -0.82 -22.46 32.84
C GLU A 420 -2.16 -23.14 32.56
N SER A 421 -2.19 -24.48 32.44
CA SER A 421 -3.45 -25.23 32.33
C SER A 421 -4.32 -25.11 33.57
N CYS A 422 -3.73 -25.17 34.78
CA CYS A 422 -4.47 -24.95 36.03
C CYS A 422 -5.02 -23.53 36.10
N LYS A 423 -4.21 -22.53 35.72
CA LYS A 423 -4.59 -21.12 35.70
C LYS A 423 -5.72 -20.83 34.71
N LEU A 424 -5.73 -21.47 33.54
CA LEU A 424 -6.79 -21.36 32.56
C LEU A 424 -8.13 -21.96 33.02
N ASN A 425 -8.10 -22.88 33.98
CA ASN A 425 -9.28 -23.52 34.57
C ASN A 425 -9.61 -22.96 35.97
N ASP A 426 -9.00 -21.85 36.38
CA ASP A 426 -9.18 -21.22 37.69
C ASP A 426 -8.87 -22.15 38.90
N ILE A 427 -7.92 -23.07 38.72
CA ILE A 427 -7.48 -24.02 39.76
C ILE A 427 -6.18 -23.51 40.41
N ASN A 428 -6.11 -23.58 41.74
CA ASN A 428 -4.86 -23.34 42.46
C ASN A 428 -3.89 -24.50 42.21
N PHE A 429 -2.75 -24.19 41.58
CA PHE A 429 -1.73 -25.17 41.23
C PHE A 429 -1.16 -25.93 42.44
N GLY A 430 -1.00 -25.27 43.59
CA GLY A 430 -0.46 -25.91 44.80
C GLY A 430 -1.38 -27.02 45.31
N ASP A 431 -2.63 -26.66 45.56
CA ASP A 431 -3.69 -27.59 45.99
C ASP A 431 -3.87 -28.75 45.00
N TYR A 432 -3.82 -28.45 43.71
CA TYR A 432 -3.97 -29.43 42.64
C TYR A 432 -2.85 -30.48 42.62
N ILE A 433 -1.60 -30.05 42.77
CA ILE A 433 -0.46 -30.99 42.82
C ILE A 433 -0.51 -31.85 44.08
N GLU A 434 -0.84 -31.26 45.22
CA GLU A 434 -0.97 -31.99 46.48
C GLU A 434 -2.06 -33.08 46.38
N ASP A 435 -3.24 -32.72 45.88
CA ASP A 435 -4.37 -33.65 45.74
C ASP A 435 -4.06 -34.76 44.72
N ILE A 436 -3.46 -34.44 43.57
CA ILE A 436 -3.13 -35.46 42.56
C ILE A 436 -2.06 -36.42 43.06
N LEU A 437 -1.00 -35.91 43.69
CA LEU A 437 0.04 -36.79 44.24
C LEU A 437 -0.54 -37.69 45.34
N THR A 438 -1.46 -37.17 46.16
CA THR A 438 -2.15 -37.94 47.19
C THR A 438 -3.03 -39.04 46.58
N ARG A 439 -3.89 -38.69 45.61
CA ARG A 439 -4.75 -39.63 44.88
C ARG A 439 -3.95 -40.71 44.13
N LEU A 440 -2.79 -40.34 43.58
CA LEU A 440 -1.89 -41.28 42.91
C LEU A 440 -1.23 -42.25 43.91
N MET A 441 -0.83 -41.76 45.10
CA MET A 441 -0.32 -42.62 46.17
C MET A 441 -1.39 -43.58 46.72
N GLU A 442 -2.64 -43.15 46.75
CA GLU A 442 -3.80 -43.97 47.15
C GLU A 442 -4.23 -44.98 46.08
N GLY A 443 -3.59 -44.98 44.91
CA GLY A 443 -3.76 -46.01 43.88
C GLY A 443 -4.85 -45.72 42.86
N GLU A 444 -5.30 -44.47 42.73
CA GLU A 444 -6.32 -44.10 41.76
C GLU A 444 -5.83 -44.29 40.30
N GLN A 445 -6.63 -44.98 39.50
CA GLN A 445 -6.31 -45.33 38.10
C GLN A 445 -7.05 -44.45 37.08
N ASP A 446 -7.93 -43.54 37.52
CA ASP A 446 -8.67 -42.65 36.62
C ASP A 446 -7.86 -41.38 36.31
N PHE A 447 -6.87 -41.53 35.43
CA PHE A 447 -5.99 -40.44 35.00
C PHE A 447 -6.73 -39.29 34.31
N MET A 448 -7.89 -39.55 33.69
CA MET A 448 -8.67 -38.51 33.00
C MET A 448 -9.27 -37.51 33.98
N SER A 449 -9.56 -37.94 35.22
CA SER A 449 -10.04 -37.08 36.31
C SER A 449 -8.93 -36.24 36.96
N LEU A 450 -7.66 -36.56 36.68
CA LEU A 450 -6.48 -35.87 37.18
C LEU A 450 -5.98 -34.78 36.21
N ILE A 451 -6.62 -34.60 35.05
CA ILE A 451 -6.24 -33.55 34.08
C ILE A 451 -6.89 -32.22 34.52
N PRO A 452 -6.22 -31.06 34.42
CA PRO A 452 -6.75 -29.78 34.92
C PRO A 452 -8.14 -29.42 34.37
N CYS A 453 -8.45 -29.78 33.12
CA CYS A 453 -9.75 -29.47 32.50
C CYS A 453 -10.93 -30.28 33.06
N ASN A 454 -10.67 -31.43 33.67
CA ASN A 454 -11.68 -32.32 34.25
C ASN A 454 -11.56 -32.40 35.78
N TYR A 455 -10.65 -31.62 36.36
CA TYR A 455 -10.35 -31.65 37.77
C TYR A 455 -11.52 -31.07 38.57
N ASN A 456 -12.05 -31.87 39.49
CA ASN A 456 -13.10 -31.45 40.40
C ASN A 456 -12.55 -31.32 41.82
N SER A 457 -12.37 -30.09 42.27
CA SER A 457 -11.87 -29.74 43.61
C SER A 457 -12.77 -30.23 44.76
N ASN A 458 -14.02 -30.63 44.48
CA ASN A 458 -14.93 -31.20 45.47
C ASN A 458 -14.73 -32.70 45.73
N LYS A 459 -13.89 -33.38 44.93
CA LYS A 459 -13.48 -34.79 45.15
C LYS A 459 -12.24 -34.92 46.04
N LYS A 460 -11.87 -33.86 46.79
CA LYS A 460 -10.75 -33.92 47.73
C LYS A 460 -10.91 -35.14 48.63
N VAL A 461 -9.87 -35.97 48.67
CA VAL A 461 -9.82 -37.06 49.63
C VAL A 461 -9.72 -36.42 51.01
N ASN A 462 -10.65 -36.76 51.91
CA ASN A 462 -10.55 -36.36 53.31
C ASN A 462 -9.35 -37.09 53.90
N VAL A 463 -8.19 -36.42 53.90
CA VAL A 463 -7.01 -36.87 54.64
C VAL A 463 -7.43 -36.88 56.11
N LYS A 464 -7.73 -38.06 56.65
CA LYS A 464 -7.84 -38.23 58.10
C LYS A 464 -6.46 -37.88 58.66
N ALA A 465 -6.40 -36.76 59.39
CA ALA A 465 -5.25 -36.41 60.19
C ALA A 465 -4.85 -37.61 61.05
N ALA A 466 -3.61 -38.09 60.84
CA ALA A 466 -2.95 -39.08 61.68
C ALA A 466 -1.96 -38.36 62.59
#